data_AF-A0A927VNU4-F1
#
_entry.id   AF-A0A927VNU4-F1
#
_cell.length_a   1.000
_cell.length_b   1.000
_cell.length_c   1.000
_cell.angle_alpha   90.00
_cell.angle_beta   90.00
_cell.angle_gamma   90.00
#
_symmetry.space_group_name_H-M   'P 1'
#
loop_
_entity.id
_entity.type
_entity.pdbx_description
1 polymer ?
#
loop_
_entity_poly.entity_id
_entity_poly.type
_entity_poly.pdbx_seq_one_letter_code
_entity_poly.pdbx_strand_id
1 'polypeptide(L)'
;MQEGQLKNGGKDMTVTEARNICRQFYKKTAPTEEDIFMFTEAMEYLITKTGDPNYMVDLGAMYYEQKRFDLALKYYEMAAESDNIYAISNLGYIWYYGRTGTRDYEKAFYYFDKAAKMGDMIAAYKVADMYKNGYFVEKDREKYKRTIEELYKKLKKKKYFRTNDPIPEIYTRLAAIRTEEGKTEEALALYDVARDCLAQRIKYNPFFGSLNIMKWMISDIYKLRAFNPEFMDLFDLYHVLKEPATAAFTCEGRSHAVEAVPEEDGIAIRFDDIWYRNVDDFFAKAKADGELLTSIYEELYDWEVNDGTDQNGQGKV
;
A
#
# COMPACT_ATOMS: atom_id res chain seq x y z
N MET A 1 5.70 -24.85 -29.14
CA MET A 1 6.54 -25.49 -28.11
C MET A 1 5.59 -26.18 -27.14
N GLN A 2 5.86 -27.45 -26.81
CA GLN A 2 4.89 -28.39 -26.23
C GLN A 2 4.29 -27.92 -24.89
N GLU A 3 2.95 -28.01 -24.79
CA GLU A 3 2.17 -27.87 -23.55
C GLU A 3 2.56 -28.97 -22.56
N GLY A 4 3.26 -28.60 -21.49
CA GLY A 4 3.59 -29.50 -20.40
C GLY A 4 2.40 -29.66 -19.47
N GLN A 5 1.44 -30.53 -19.81
CA GLN A 5 0.38 -30.89 -18.88
C GLN A 5 0.99 -31.51 -17.62
N LEU A 6 0.68 -30.95 -16.45
CA LEU A 6 0.97 -31.58 -15.15
C LEU A 6 0.33 -32.97 -15.09
N LYS A 7 1.14 -34.01 -15.27
CA LYS A 7 0.74 -35.41 -15.04
C LYS A 7 1.12 -35.80 -13.63
N ASN A 8 0.14 -35.90 -12.73
CA ASN A 8 0.34 -36.56 -11.45
C ASN A 8 0.07 -38.06 -11.62
N GLY A 9 1.12 -38.88 -11.64
CA GLY A 9 1.00 -40.35 -11.72
C GLY A 9 0.30 -40.89 -12.98
N GLY A 10 0.25 -40.11 -14.07
CA GLY A 10 -0.33 -40.54 -15.35
C GLY A 10 -1.83 -40.27 -15.55
N LYS A 11 -2.49 -39.49 -14.68
CA LYS A 11 -3.86 -38.99 -14.90
C LYS A 11 -3.88 -37.47 -15.16
N ASP A 12 -4.82 -37.04 -16.00
CA ASP A 12 -5.11 -35.62 -16.24
C ASP A 12 -5.63 -34.97 -14.96
N MET A 13 -5.06 -33.81 -14.60
CA MET A 13 -5.49 -33.00 -13.46
C MET A 13 -6.99 -32.67 -13.57
N THR A 14 -7.70 -32.74 -12.44
CA THR A 14 -9.13 -32.35 -12.34
C THR A 14 -9.30 -30.92 -11.82
N VAL A 15 -10.47 -30.32 -12.06
CA VAL A 15 -10.83 -28.98 -11.53
C VAL A 15 -10.74 -28.93 -10.00
N THR A 16 -11.12 -30.02 -9.31
CA THR A 16 -11.04 -30.09 -7.84
C THR A 16 -9.60 -30.09 -7.35
N GLU A 17 -8.72 -30.85 -8.01
CA GLU A 17 -7.29 -30.88 -7.68
C GLU A 17 -6.63 -29.52 -7.94
N ALA A 18 -6.90 -28.91 -9.09
CA ALA A 18 -6.37 -27.58 -9.42
C ALA A 18 -6.81 -26.51 -8.39
N ARG A 19 -8.09 -26.51 -7.99
CA ARG A 19 -8.58 -25.62 -6.92
C ARG A 19 -7.91 -25.91 -5.57
N ASN A 20 -7.61 -27.17 -5.28
CA ASN A 20 -6.94 -27.53 -4.04
C ASN A 20 -5.47 -27.05 -4.03
N ILE A 21 -4.76 -27.17 -5.16
CA ILE A 21 -3.41 -26.61 -5.33
C ILE A 21 -3.45 -25.09 -5.06
N CYS A 22 -4.38 -24.37 -5.68
CA CYS A 22 -4.53 -22.93 -5.47
C CYS A 22 -4.81 -22.58 -4.01
N ARG A 23 -5.71 -23.31 -3.35
CA ARG A 23 -6.03 -23.09 -1.93
C ARG A 23 -4.84 -23.36 -1.01
N GLN A 24 -4.02 -24.37 -1.31
CA GLN A 24 -2.82 -24.68 -0.54
C GLN A 24 -1.74 -23.61 -0.74
N PHE A 25 -1.59 -23.12 -1.97
CA PHE A 25 -0.65 -22.04 -2.28
C PHE A 25 -0.93 -20.79 -1.45
N TYR A 26 -2.18 -20.33 -1.38
CA TYR A 26 -2.57 -19.15 -0.60
C TYR A 26 -2.40 -19.28 0.93
N LYS A 27 -2.13 -20.48 1.45
CA LYS A 27 -1.82 -20.70 2.88
C LYS A 27 -0.33 -20.61 3.20
N LYS A 28 0.54 -20.55 2.18
CA LYS A 28 1.98 -20.52 2.37
C LYS A 28 2.45 -19.09 2.62
N THR A 29 3.26 -18.91 3.66
CA THR A 29 3.90 -17.63 3.99
C THR A 29 5.10 -17.33 3.09
N ALA A 30 5.79 -18.36 2.60
CA ALA A 30 6.92 -18.26 1.68
C ALA A 30 6.87 -19.40 0.64
N PRO A 31 6.15 -19.24 -0.49
CA PRO A 31 6.05 -20.27 -1.52
C PRO A 31 7.39 -20.47 -2.26
N THR A 32 7.72 -21.72 -2.60
CA THR A 32 8.89 -22.06 -3.41
C THR A 32 8.64 -21.83 -4.90
N GLU A 33 9.69 -21.91 -5.73
CA GLU A 33 9.53 -21.87 -7.19
C GLU A 33 8.64 -23.01 -7.71
N GLU A 34 8.73 -24.20 -7.11
CA GLU A 34 7.86 -25.33 -7.43
C GLU A 34 6.41 -25.06 -7.03
N ASP A 35 6.17 -24.45 -5.87
CA ASP A 35 4.82 -24.04 -5.46
C ASP A 35 4.22 -23.04 -6.46
N ILE A 36 5.00 -22.05 -6.91
CA ILE A 36 4.59 -21.06 -7.91
C ILE A 36 4.30 -21.72 -9.25
N PHE A 37 5.14 -22.66 -9.69
CA PHE A 37 4.94 -23.41 -10.92
C PHE A 37 3.64 -24.22 -10.86
N MET A 38 3.44 -25.01 -9.81
CA MET A 38 2.23 -25.80 -9.61
C MET A 38 0.97 -24.93 -9.54
N PHE A 39 1.05 -23.78 -8.87
CA PHE A 39 -0.03 -22.80 -8.83
C PHE A 39 -0.36 -22.26 -10.23
N THR A 40 0.66 -21.85 -10.98
CA THR A 40 0.49 -21.29 -12.34
C THR A 40 -0.22 -22.29 -13.25
N GLU A 41 0.26 -23.54 -13.30
CA GLU A 41 -0.33 -24.61 -14.10
C GLU A 41 -1.77 -24.92 -13.68
N ALA A 42 -2.04 -24.96 -12.37
CA ALA A 42 -3.40 -25.14 -11.85
C ALA A 42 -4.33 -23.99 -12.27
N MET A 43 -3.85 -22.75 -12.24
CA MET A 43 -4.60 -21.57 -12.66
C MET A 43 -4.88 -21.57 -14.17
N GLU A 44 -3.88 -21.88 -15.00
CA GLU A 44 -4.05 -21.98 -16.46
C GLU A 44 -5.03 -23.09 -16.85
N TYR A 45 -4.95 -24.24 -16.16
CA TYR A 45 -5.93 -25.31 -16.31
C TYR A 45 -7.34 -24.83 -15.93
N LEU A 46 -7.51 -24.15 -14.79
CA LEU A 46 -8.80 -23.63 -14.36
C LEU A 46 -9.37 -22.62 -15.36
N ILE A 47 -8.55 -21.68 -15.82
CA ILE A 47 -8.91 -20.71 -16.86
C ILE A 47 -9.43 -21.43 -18.11
N THR A 48 -8.71 -22.45 -18.58
CA THR A 48 -9.07 -23.22 -19.78
C THR A 48 -10.36 -24.02 -19.58
N LYS A 49 -10.57 -24.61 -18.40
CA LYS A 49 -11.74 -25.48 -18.15
C LYS A 49 -13.00 -24.73 -17.76
N THR A 50 -12.89 -23.58 -17.10
CA THR A 50 -14.05 -22.86 -16.57
C THR A 50 -14.33 -21.54 -17.29
N GLY A 51 -13.32 -20.92 -17.91
CA GLY A 51 -13.44 -19.58 -18.46
C GLY A 51 -13.73 -18.50 -17.41
N ASP A 52 -13.50 -18.78 -16.12
CA ASP A 52 -13.81 -17.84 -15.04
C ASP A 52 -12.77 -16.70 -15.02
N PRO A 53 -13.18 -15.44 -15.26
CA PRO A 53 -12.25 -14.32 -15.33
C PRO A 53 -11.55 -14.01 -14.00
N ASN A 54 -12.07 -14.51 -12.87
CA ASN A 54 -11.39 -14.30 -11.58
C ASN A 54 -10.05 -15.05 -11.53
N TYR A 55 -9.96 -16.25 -12.12
CA TYR A 55 -8.68 -16.97 -12.20
C TYR A 55 -7.68 -16.22 -13.09
N MET A 56 -8.15 -15.58 -14.16
CA MET A 56 -7.30 -14.73 -15.01
C MET A 56 -6.79 -13.50 -14.23
N VAL A 57 -7.65 -12.85 -13.44
CA VAL A 57 -7.25 -11.71 -12.58
C VAL A 57 -6.21 -12.13 -11.56
N ASP A 58 -6.45 -13.23 -10.84
CA ASP A 58 -5.55 -13.73 -9.81
C ASP A 58 -4.18 -14.12 -10.40
N LEU A 59 -4.17 -14.81 -11.54
CA LEU A 59 -2.93 -15.17 -12.23
C LEU A 59 -2.20 -13.94 -12.77
N GLY A 60 -2.94 -12.96 -13.32
CA GLY A 60 -2.39 -11.68 -13.74
C GLY A 60 -1.75 -10.91 -12.57
N ALA A 61 -2.37 -10.92 -11.39
CA ALA A 61 -1.84 -10.31 -10.17
C ALA A 61 -0.54 -10.98 -9.72
N MET A 62 -0.49 -12.31 -9.75
CA MET A 62 0.74 -13.04 -9.46
C MET A 62 1.88 -12.65 -10.41
N TYR A 63 1.62 -12.57 -11.72
CA TYR A 63 2.64 -12.13 -12.68
C TYR A 63 3.05 -10.68 -12.49
N TYR A 64 2.12 -9.81 -12.11
CA TYR A 64 2.42 -8.41 -11.82
C TYR A 64 3.39 -8.30 -10.64
N GLU A 65 3.18 -9.06 -9.56
CA GLU A 65 4.09 -9.12 -8.40
C GLU A 65 5.47 -9.65 -8.76
N GLN A 66 5.55 -10.64 -9.65
CA GLN A 66 6.81 -11.14 -10.20
C GLN A 66 7.45 -10.19 -11.22
N LYS A 67 6.87 -9.00 -11.45
CA LYS A 67 7.31 -8.01 -12.45
C LYS A 67 7.31 -8.56 -13.88
N ARG A 68 6.53 -9.60 -14.16
CA ARG A 68 6.30 -10.17 -15.50
C ARG A 68 5.12 -9.48 -16.15
N PHE A 69 5.29 -8.18 -16.42
CA PHE A 69 4.18 -7.29 -16.78
C PHE A 69 3.50 -7.64 -18.10
N ASP A 70 4.21 -8.21 -19.07
CA ASP A 70 3.61 -8.63 -20.35
C ASP A 70 2.61 -9.78 -20.16
N LEU A 71 2.90 -10.69 -19.22
CA LEU A 71 1.97 -11.77 -18.87
C LEU A 71 0.79 -11.23 -18.05
N ALA A 72 1.05 -10.33 -17.09
CA ALA A 72 -0.01 -9.66 -16.36
C ALA A 72 -0.98 -8.94 -17.31
N LEU A 73 -0.45 -8.19 -18.28
CA LEU A 73 -1.22 -7.53 -19.33
C LEU A 73 -2.11 -8.52 -20.07
N LYS A 74 -1.53 -9.62 -20.59
CA LYS A 74 -2.27 -10.67 -21.31
C LYS A 74 -3.47 -11.18 -20.50
N TYR A 75 -3.26 -11.60 -19.25
CA TYR A 75 -4.35 -12.18 -18.45
C TYR A 75 -5.38 -11.13 -18.02
N TYR A 76 -4.99 -9.88 -17.78
CA TYR A 76 -5.95 -8.82 -17.52
C TYR A 76 -6.76 -8.43 -18.76
N GLU A 77 -6.16 -8.42 -19.96
CA GLU A 77 -6.90 -8.22 -21.21
C GLU A 77 -7.95 -9.32 -21.41
N MET A 78 -7.56 -10.59 -21.24
CA MET A 78 -8.49 -11.73 -21.30
C MET A 78 -9.63 -11.60 -20.29
N ALA A 79 -9.35 -11.23 -19.04
CA ALA A 79 -10.39 -11.05 -18.03
C ALA A 79 -11.30 -9.84 -18.31
N ALA A 80 -10.76 -8.79 -18.91
CA ALA A 80 -11.50 -7.58 -19.26
C ALA A 80 -12.49 -7.80 -20.42
N GLU A 81 -12.29 -8.81 -21.26
CA GLU A 81 -13.28 -9.24 -22.28
C GLU A 81 -14.60 -9.72 -21.64
N SER A 82 -14.54 -10.18 -20.39
CA SER A 82 -15.71 -10.56 -19.59
C SER A 82 -16.21 -9.42 -18.67
N ASP A 83 -15.84 -8.18 -18.98
CA ASP A 83 -16.13 -6.99 -18.16
C ASP A 83 -15.77 -7.18 -16.66
N ASN A 84 -14.67 -7.89 -16.37
CA ASN A 84 -14.20 -8.01 -15.01
C ASN A 84 -13.63 -6.66 -14.52
N ILE A 85 -14.30 -6.07 -13.53
CA ILE A 85 -13.98 -4.73 -13.03
C ILE A 85 -12.55 -4.61 -12.48
N TYR A 86 -12.04 -5.66 -11.82
CA TYR A 86 -10.69 -5.66 -11.26
C TYR A 86 -9.63 -5.75 -12.36
N ALA A 87 -9.87 -6.56 -13.39
CA ALA A 87 -9.00 -6.63 -14.56
C ALA A 87 -8.90 -5.29 -15.27
N ILE A 88 -10.05 -4.65 -15.54
CA ILE A 88 -10.12 -3.33 -16.17
C ILE A 88 -9.34 -2.30 -15.34
N SER A 89 -9.52 -2.28 -14.01
CA SER A 89 -8.77 -1.39 -13.11
C SER A 89 -7.25 -1.65 -13.17
N ASN A 90 -6.83 -2.91 -13.19
CA ASN A 90 -5.42 -3.30 -13.28
C ASN A 90 -4.79 -2.95 -14.64
N LEU A 91 -5.54 -2.99 -15.74
CA LEU A 91 -5.09 -2.46 -17.04
C LEU A 91 -4.80 -0.97 -16.94
N GLY A 92 -5.67 -0.20 -16.27
CA GLY A 92 -5.42 1.22 -15.98
C GLY A 92 -4.07 1.45 -15.29
N TYR A 93 -3.74 0.60 -14.31
CA TYR A 93 -2.45 0.65 -13.62
C TYR A 93 -1.24 0.34 -14.50
N ILE A 94 -1.35 -0.67 -15.37
CA ILE A 94 -0.27 -1.02 -16.32
C ILE A 94 0.09 0.19 -17.17
N TRP A 95 -0.90 0.83 -17.77
CA TRP A 95 -0.68 1.97 -18.68
C TRP A 95 -0.28 3.24 -17.92
N TYR A 96 -0.86 3.48 -16.74
CA TYR A 96 -0.54 4.66 -15.92
C TYR A 96 0.91 4.68 -15.46
N TYR A 97 1.43 3.54 -15.01
CA TYR A 97 2.80 3.41 -14.54
C TYR A 97 3.79 3.01 -15.63
N GLY A 98 3.31 2.66 -16.84
CA GLY A 98 4.14 2.24 -17.96
C GLY A 98 4.83 0.91 -17.71
N ARG A 99 4.14 -0.04 -17.09
CA ARG A 99 4.72 -1.31 -16.62
C ARG A 99 5.22 -2.20 -17.75
N THR A 100 4.71 -2.03 -18.96
CA THR A 100 5.12 -2.75 -20.18
C THR A 100 6.00 -1.90 -21.12
N GLY A 101 6.65 -0.85 -20.60
CA GLY A 101 7.68 -0.10 -21.32
C GLY A 101 7.49 1.42 -21.25
N THR A 102 6.35 1.93 -21.72
CA THR A 102 6.06 3.37 -21.72
C THR A 102 4.70 3.68 -21.13
N ARG A 103 4.58 4.82 -20.43
CA ARG A 103 3.31 5.29 -19.91
C ARG A 103 2.40 5.73 -21.05
N ASP A 104 1.13 5.39 -20.92
CA ASP A 104 0.06 5.80 -21.83
C ASP A 104 -1.11 6.30 -21.00
N TYR A 105 -1.17 7.63 -20.80
CA TYR A 105 -2.20 8.24 -19.96
C TYR A 105 -3.58 8.22 -20.63
N GLU A 106 -3.66 8.13 -21.95
CA GLU A 106 -4.94 8.01 -22.66
C GLU A 106 -5.56 6.64 -22.38
N LYS A 107 -4.80 5.55 -22.57
CA LYS A 107 -5.25 4.20 -22.22
C LYS A 107 -5.54 4.06 -20.73
N ALA A 108 -4.67 4.61 -19.87
CA ALA A 108 -4.91 4.59 -18.44
C ALA A 108 -6.24 5.26 -18.07
N PHE A 109 -6.50 6.44 -18.65
CA PHE A 109 -7.75 7.16 -18.44
C PHE A 109 -8.95 6.32 -18.92
N TYR A 110 -8.86 5.74 -20.12
CA TYR A 110 -9.92 4.89 -20.67
C TYR A 110 -10.29 3.73 -19.72
N TYR A 111 -9.30 2.96 -19.26
CA TYR A 111 -9.55 1.81 -18.39
C TYR A 111 -10.04 2.24 -17.01
N PHE A 112 -9.42 3.25 -16.38
CA PHE A 112 -9.89 3.73 -15.08
C PHE A 112 -11.30 4.34 -15.17
N ASP A 113 -11.62 5.12 -16.20
CA ASP A 113 -12.95 5.68 -16.39
C ASP A 113 -14.01 4.58 -16.63
N LYS A 114 -13.66 3.53 -17.40
CA LYS A 114 -14.52 2.35 -17.58
C LYS A 114 -14.80 1.65 -16.23
N ALA A 115 -13.77 1.33 -15.45
CA ALA A 115 -13.93 0.68 -14.14
C ALA A 115 -14.67 1.58 -13.13
N ALA A 116 -14.42 2.90 -13.14
CA ALA A 116 -15.09 3.86 -12.28
C ALA A 116 -16.61 3.90 -12.54
N LYS A 117 -17.01 3.89 -13.82
CA LYS A 117 -18.42 3.81 -14.24
C LYS A 117 -19.11 2.51 -13.81
N MET A 118 -18.34 1.43 -13.67
CA MET A 118 -18.80 0.15 -13.13
C MET A 118 -18.81 0.11 -11.58
N GLY A 119 -18.40 1.20 -10.93
CA GLY A 119 -18.49 1.37 -9.48
C GLY A 119 -17.20 1.11 -8.71
N ASP A 120 -16.07 0.89 -9.39
CA ASP A 120 -14.76 0.74 -8.74
C ASP A 120 -14.31 2.09 -8.16
N MET A 121 -14.21 2.13 -6.83
CA MET A 121 -13.77 3.32 -6.11
C MET A 121 -12.29 3.60 -6.33
N ILE A 122 -11.47 2.57 -6.58
CA ILE A 122 -10.04 2.72 -6.84
C ILE A 122 -9.85 3.46 -8.16
N ALA A 123 -10.46 2.93 -9.22
CA ALA A 123 -10.43 3.55 -10.53
C ALA A 123 -11.01 4.98 -10.50
N ALA A 124 -12.09 5.21 -9.76
CA ALA A 124 -12.70 6.53 -9.63
C ALA A 124 -11.75 7.59 -9.04
N TYR A 125 -11.02 7.28 -7.95
CA TYR A 125 -10.05 8.24 -7.42
C TYR A 125 -8.84 8.40 -8.33
N LYS A 126 -8.46 7.37 -9.11
CA LYS A 126 -7.39 7.47 -10.11
C LYS A 126 -7.77 8.42 -11.25
N VAL A 127 -9.00 8.34 -11.74
CA VAL A 127 -9.54 9.34 -12.68
C VAL A 127 -9.49 10.74 -12.06
N ALA A 128 -9.91 10.88 -10.79
CA ALA A 128 -9.83 12.16 -10.10
C ALA A 128 -8.39 12.69 -10.02
N ASP A 129 -7.40 11.84 -9.70
CA ASP A 129 -5.99 12.22 -9.68
C ASP A 129 -5.49 12.66 -11.06
N MET A 130 -5.99 12.06 -12.15
CA MET A 130 -5.66 12.47 -13.52
C MET A 130 -6.21 13.86 -13.83
N TYR A 131 -7.44 14.19 -13.41
CA TYR A 131 -7.97 15.55 -13.48
C TYR A 131 -7.19 16.54 -12.58
N LYS A 132 -6.74 16.12 -11.39
CA LYS A 132 -5.91 16.96 -10.52
C LYS A 132 -4.59 17.33 -11.20
N ASN A 133 -3.94 16.37 -11.85
CA ASN A 133 -2.58 16.53 -12.37
C ASN A 133 -2.53 16.96 -13.85
N GLY A 134 -3.64 16.85 -14.58
CA GLY A 134 -3.68 17.15 -16.02
C GLY A 134 -3.09 16.03 -16.87
N TYR A 135 -3.26 14.76 -16.47
CA TYR A 135 -2.75 13.61 -17.22
C TYR A 135 -3.79 13.18 -18.26
N PHE A 136 -3.48 13.39 -19.53
CA PHE A 136 -4.35 13.22 -20.71
C PHE A 136 -5.57 14.16 -20.76
N VAL A 137 -6.20 14.43 -19.63
CA VAL A 137 -7.31 15.39 -19.49
C VAL A 137 -6.82 16.76 -19.01
N GLU A 138 -7.57 17.82 -19.30
CA GLU A 138 -7.31 19.15 -18.72
C GLU A 138 -7.46 19.13 -17.20
N LYS A 139 -6.69 20.00 -16.53
CA LYS A 139 -6.75 20.10 -15.07
C LYS A 139 -8.13 20.59 -14.64
N ASP A 140 -8.80 19.81 -13.79
CA ASP A 140 -10.10 20.16 -13.22
C ASP A 140 -10.10 19.86 -11.71
N ARG A 141 -9.85 20.92 -10.94
CA ARG A 141 -9.76 20.83 -9.47
C ARG A 141 -11.12 20.56 -8.83
N GLU A 142 -12.19 21.14 -9.38
CA GLU A 142 -13.54 20.99 -8.83
C GLU A 142 -14.07 19.57 -9.06
N LYS A 143 -13.79 18.99 -10.23
CA LYS A 143 -14.09 17.57 -10.48
C LYS A 143 -13.32 16.65 -9.56
N TYR A 144 -12.02 16.91 -9.33
CA TYR A 144 -11.25 16.16 -8.33
C TYR A 144 -11.92 16.22 -6.95
N LYS A 145 -12.19 17.42 -6.43
CA LYS A 145 -12.79 17.61 -5.10
C LYS A 145 -14.13 16.88 -4.99
N ARG A 146 -15.03 17.12 -5.95
CA ARG A 146 -16.36 16.51 -5.98
C ARG A 146 -16.29 14.97 -5.99
N THR A 147 -15.42 14.39 -6.82
CA THR A 147 -15.26 12.93 -6.87
C THR A 147 -14.74 12.37 -5.54
N ILE A 148 -13.75 13.01 -4.91
CA ILE A 148 -13.26 12.56 -3.59
C ILE A 148 -14.35 12.65 -2.52
N GLU A 149 -15.15 13.72 -2.49
CA GLU A 149 -16.28 13.85 -1.56
C GLU A 149 -17.37 12.79 -1.78
N GLU A 150 -17.71 12.50 -3.05
CA GLU A 150 -18.68 11.45 -3.40
C GLU A 150 -18.20 10.06 -2.95
N LEU A 151 -16.92 9.76 -3.17
CA LEU A 151 -16.29 8.52 -2.74
C LEU A 151 -16.26 8.39 -1.22
N TYR A 152 -15.92 9.47 -0.51
CA TYR A 152 -15.99 9.51 0.95
C TYR A 152 -17.42 9.25 1.47
N LYS A 153 -18.43 9.91 0.89
CA LYS A 153 -19.85 9.67 1.23
C LYS A 153 -20.25 8.22 0.95
N LYS A 154 -19.76 7.61 -0.15
CA LYS A 154 -20.01 6.21 -0.49
C LYS A 154 -19.39 5.27 0.56
N LEU A 155 -18.14 5.51 0.98
CA LEU A 155 -17.49 4.74 2.04
C LEU A 155 -18.26 4.82 3.37
N LYS A 156 -18.65 6.02 3.80
CA LYS A 156 -19.40 6.23 5.05
C LYS A 156 -20.76 5.54 5.10
N LYS A 157 -21.36 5.25 3.93
CA LYS A 157 -22.63 4.52 3.83
C LYS A 157 -22.47 3.00 3.85
N LYS A 158 -21.26 2.46 3.76
CA LYS A 158 -21.05 1.01 3.78
C LYS A 158 -21.30 0.48 5.19
N LYS A 159 -22.04 -0.63 5.28
CA LYS A 159 -22.26 -1.35 6.54
C LYS A 159 -21.00 -2.06 7.03
N TYR A 160 -20.19 -2.56 6.08
CA TYR A 160 -18.96 -3.28 6.35
C TYR A 160 -17.88 -2.81 5.37
N PHE A 161 -16.68 -2.58 5.89
CA PHE A 161 -15.50 -2.32 5.09
C PHE A 161 -14.87 -3.63 4.63
N ARG A 162 -14.43 -3.66 3.37
CA ARG A 162 -13.59 -4.74 2.83
C ARG A 162 -12.13 -4.35 3.01
N THR A 163 -11.26 -5.35 3.14
CA THR A 163 -9.81 -5.13 3.28
C THR A 163 -9.24 -4.23 2.17
N ASN A 164 -9.77 -4.35 0.95
CA ASN A 164 -9.34 -3.60 -0.23
C ASN A 164 -10.14 -2.30 -0.50
N ASP A 165 -11.05 -1.88 0.38
CA ASP A 165 -11.73 -0.59 0.21
C ASP A 165 -10.70 0.55 0.32
N PRO A 166 -10.67 1.56 -0.58
CA PRO A 166 -9.60 2.56 -0.59
C PRO A 166 -9.76 3.64 0.50
N ILE A 167 -9.86 3.24 1.77
CA ILE A 167 -10.10 4.11 2.92
C ILE A 167 -8.92 5.06 3.11
N PRO A 168 -7.65 4.63 3.29
CA PRO A 168 -6.54 5.56 3.44
C PRO A 168 -6.41 6.49 2.23
N GLU A 169 -6.59 5.98 1.02
CA GLU A 169 -6.43 6.75 -0.21
C GLU A 169 -7.48 7.86 -0.37
N ILE A 170 -8.75 7.57 -0.04
CA ILE A 170 -9.81 8.58 -0.10
C ILE A 170 -9.70 9.56 1.05
N TYR A 171 -9.43 9.08 2.27
CA TYR A 171 -9.39 9.93 3.46
C TYR A 171 -8.21 10.90 3.43
N THR A 172 -7.01 10.46 3.04
CA THR A 172 -5.85 11.36 2.88
C THR A 172 -6.08 12.44 1.83
N ARG A 173 -6.74 12.09 0.71
CA ARG A 173 -7.11 13.07 -0.33
C ARG A 173 -8.13 14.08 0.18
N LEU A 174 -9.14 13.63 0.92
CA LEU A 174 -10.13 14.53 1.51
C LEU A 174 -9.49 15.41 2.59
N ALA A 175 -8.62 14.85 3.42
CA ALA A 175 -7.88 15.60 4.43
C ALA A 175 -7.07 16.74 3.79
N ALA A 176 -6.33 16.45 2.71
CA ALA A 176 -5.61 17.49 1.95
C ALA A 176 -6.54 18.57 1.38
N ILE A 177 -7.73 18.20 0.88
CA ILE A 177 -8.75 19.18 0.44
C ILE A 177 -9.19 20.04 1.62
N ARG A 178 -9.45 19.46 2.79
CA ARG A 178 -9.87 20.19 4.00
C ARG A 178 -8.77 21.09 4.55
N THR A 179 -7.51 20.68 4.46
CA THR A 179 -6.36 21.54 4.74
C THR A 179 -6.35 22.79 3.86
N GLU A 180 -6.51 22.63 2.54
CA GLU A 180 -6.56 23.76 1.61
C GLU A 180 -7.75 24.71 1.88
N GLU A 181 -8.85 24.17 2.41
CA GLU A 181 -10.04 24.94 2.80
C GLU A 181 -9.90 25.61 4.19
N GLY A 182 -8.76 25.47 4.87
CA GLY A 182 -8.53 26.00 6.21
C GLY A 182 -9.31 25.26 7.31
N LYS A 183 -9.81 24.06 7.04
CA LYS A 183 -10.58 23.22 7.98
C LYS A 183 -9.65 22.24 8.69
N THR A 184 -8.74 22.77 9.50
CA THR A 184 -7.64 22.00 10.11
C THR A 184 -8.12 20.81 10.95
N GLU A 185 -9.10 21.01 11.84
CA GLU A 185 -9.62 19.93 12.69
C GLU A 185 -10.28 18.80 11.89
N GLU A 186 -11.01 19.15 10.82
CA GLU A 186 -11.61 18.14 9.93
C GLU A 186 -10.52 17.36 9.18
N ALA A 187 -9.47 18.04 8.72
CA ALA A 187 -8.34 17.39 8.06
C ALA A 187 -7.60 16.42 9.00
N LEU A 188 -7.31 16.84 10.23
CA LEU A 188 -6.65 16.00 11.23
C LEU A 188 -7.48 14.76 11.56
N ALA A 189 -8.78 14.91 11.80
CA ALA A 189 -9.67 13.77 12.06
C ALA A 189 -9.72 12.77 10.88
N LEU A 190 -9.64 13.26 9.63
CA LEU A 190 -9.57 12.40 8.45
C LEU A 190 -8.21 11.68 8.35
N TYR A 191 -7.12 12.37 8.67
CA TYR A 191 -5.79 11.78 8.71
C TYR A 191 -5.67 10.71 9.80
N ASP A 192 -6.21 10.93 10.99
CA ASP A 192 -6.18 9.94 12.08
C ASP A 192 -6.87 8.64 11.67
N VAL A 193 -8.06 8.71 11.04
CA VAL A 193 -8.74 7.51 10.51
C VAL A 193 -7.93 6.81 9.42
N ALA A 194 -7.29 7.58 8.53
CA ALA A 194 -6.42 7.02 7.50
C ALA A 194 -5.18 6.35 8.10
N ARG A 195 -4.59 6.94 9.15
CA ARG A 195 -3.45 6.43 9.90
C ARG A 195 -3.75 5.09 10.53
N ASP A 196 -4.84 4.99 11.28
CA ASP A 196 -5.24 3.74 11.94
C ASP A 196 -5.47 2.62 10.93
N CYS A 197 -6.19 2.92 9.85
CA CYS A 197 -6.47 1.94 8.79
C CYS A 197 -5.18 1.48 8.10
N LEU A 198 -4.24 2.40 7.85
CA LEU A 198 -2.99 2.10 7.19
C LEU A 198 -2.03 1.32 8.09
N ALA A 199 -1.97 1.65 9.38
CA ALA A 199 -1.17 0.93 10.37
C ALA A 199 -1.60 -0.55 10.47
N GLN A 200 -2.91 -0.80 10.56
CA GLN A 200 -3.48 -2.15 10.56
C GLN A 200 -3.16 -2.91 9.26
N ARG A 201 -3.22 -2.24 8.11
CA ARG A 201 -2.82 -2.85 6.83
C ARG A 201 -1.34 -3.18 6.78
N ILE A 202 -0.47 -2.29 7.25
CA ILE A 202 0.97 -2.54 7.32
C ILE A 202 1.26 -3.79 8.18
N LYS A 203 0.55 -3.95 9.30
CA LYS A 203 0.66 -5.12 10.19
C LYS A 203 0.22 -6.43 9.51
N TYR A 204 -0.99 -6.47 8.96
CA TYR A 204 -1.60 -7.74 8.51
C TYR A 204 -1.39 -8.06 7.04
N ASN A 205 -1.19 -7.05 6.20
CA ASN A 205 -1.07 -7.24 4.76
C ASN A 205 -0.23 -6.11 4.12
N PRO A 206 1.10 -6.28 4.07
CA PRO A 206 2.02 -5.31 3.47
C PRO A 206 1.70 -4.97 2.01
N PHE A 207 0.91 -5.80 1.30
CA PHE A 207 0.44 -5.50 -0.06
C PHE A 207 -0.57 -4.34 -0.08
N PHE A 208 -1.43 -4.22 0.94
CA PHE A 208 -2.37 -3.11 1.07
C PHE A 208 -1.86 -2.00 2.00
N GLY A 209 -0.85 -2.29 2.82
CA GLY A 209 -0.12 -1.31 3.62
C GLY A 209 0.87 -0.52 2.78
N SER A 210 1.00 0.79 3.01
CA SER A 210 1.99 1.60 2.32
C SER A 210 2.72 2.52 3.28
N LEU A 211 3.97 2.17 3.58
CA LEU A 211 4.88 3.00 4.37
C LEU A 211 5.08 4.38 3.74
N ASN A 212 5.07 4.48 2.41
CA ASN A 212 5.17 5.77 1.71
C ASN A 212 3.95 6.68 1.97
N ILE A 213 2.73 6.12 1.91
CA ILE A 213 1.52 6.88 2.24
C ILE A 213 1.56 7.31 3.72
N MET A 214 2.01 6.41 4.61
CA MET A 214 2.16 6.69 6.03
C MET A 214 3.11 7.87 6.26
N LYS A 215 4.32 7.81 5.68
CA LYS A 215 5.34 8.86 5.75
C LYS A 215 4.81 10.22 5.30
N TRP A 216 4.16 10.29 4.14
CA TRP A 216 3.63 11.55 3.61
C TRP A 216 2.51 12.10 4.50
N MET A 217 1.62 11.23 4.96
CA MET A 217 0.53 11.59 5.86
C MET A 217 1.03 12.12 7.20
N ILE A 218 1.99 11.45 7.84
CA ILE A 218 2.65 11.95 9.06
C ILE A 218 3.26 13.33 8.82
N SER A 219 3.91 13.53 7.68
CA SER A 219 4.45 14.84 7.32
C SER A 219 3.38 15.91 7.12
N ASP A 220 2.17 15.57 6.69
CA ASP A 220 1.07 16.53 6.52
C ASP A 220 0.37 16.81 7.85
N ILE A 221 0.20 15.80 8.72
CA ILE A 221 -0.32 15.97 10.08
C ILE A 221 0.52 16.99 10.85
N TYR A 222 1.84 16.84 10.87
CA TYR A 222 2.72 17.74 11.64
C TYR A 222 3.00 19.11 11.00
N LYS A 223 2.45 19.38 9.81
CA LYS A 223 2.30 20.77 9.32
C LYS A 223 1.08 21.47 9.91
N LEU A 224 0.12 20.70 10.42
CA LEU A 224 -1.18 21.18 10.90
C LEU A 224 -1.29 21.22 12.42
N ARG A 225 -0.53 20.37 13.12
CA ARG A 225 -0.44 20.35 14.58
C ARG A 225 1.01 20.28 15.05
N ALA A 226 1.28 20.86 16.22
CA ALA A 226 2.56 20.69 16.90
C ALA A 226 2.76 19.21 17.30
N PHE A 227 4.01 18.75 17.28
CA PHE A 227 4.37 17.45 17.80
C PHE A 227 4.22 17.43 19.34
N ASN A 228 3.65 16.34 19.86
CA ASN A 228 3.60 16.07 21.30
C ASN A 228 4.07 14.62 21.52
N PRO A 229 5.24 14.41 22.18
CA PRO A 229 5.78 13.08 22.43
C PRO A 229 4.89 12.23 23.35
N GLU A 230 4.02 12.81 24.17
CA GLU A 230 3.12 12.05 25.07
C GLU A 230 2.13 11.14 24.32
N PHE A 231 1.80 11.49 23.07
CA PHE A 231 0.84 10.76 22.25
C PHE A 231 1.48 10.09 21.03
N MET A 232 2.81 9.97 21.03
CA MET A 232 3.51 9.42 19.88
C MET A 232 3.33 7.90 19.77
N ASP A 233 3.37 7.41 18.54
CA ASP A 233 3.49 6.00 18.20
C ASP A 233 4.69 5.75 17.28
N LEU A 234 4.89 4.49 16.90
CA LEU A 234 5.97 4.08 16.00
C LEU A 234 6.05 4.94 14.73
N PHE A 235 4.92 5.28 14.11
CA PHE A 235 4.90 5.97 12.82
C PHE A 235 5.27 7.45 12.94
N ASP A 236 5.15 8.04 14.13
CA ASP A 236 5.59 9.41 14.38
C ASP A 236 7.12 9.56 14.31
N LEU A 237 7.87 8.44 14.32
CA LEU A 237 9.29 8.44 13.97
C LEU A 237 9.58 8.96 12.55
N TYR A 238 8.62 8.90 11.62
CA TYR A 238 8.77 9.58 10.32
C TYR A 238 8.89 11.10 10.44
N HIS A 239 8.42 11.68 11.55
CA HIS A 239 8.60 13.09 11.88
C HIS A 239 9.83 13.31 12.77
N VAL A 240 9.94 12.56 13.87
CA VAL A 240 11.01 12.75 14.87
C VAL A 240 12.40 12.56 14.26
N LEU A 241 12.60 11.55 13.41
CA LEU A 241 13.91 11.19 12.86
C LEU A 241 14.30 11.97 11.60
N LYS A 242 13.63 13.10 11.32
CA LYS A 242 13.99 14.01 10.21
C LYS A 242 15.16 14.92 10.54
N GLU A 243 15.45 15.10 11.82
CA GLU A 243 16.53 15.90 12.37
C GLU A 243 17.27 15.05 13.41
N PRO A 244 18.50 15.41 13.81
CA PRO A 244 19.22 14.68 14.85
C PRO A 244 18.40 14.59 16.14
N ALA A 245 18.03 13.38 16.53
CA ALA A 245 17.18 13.10 17.68
C ALA A 245 17.37 11.66 18.14
N THR A 246 17.04 11.40 19.40
CA THR A 246 16.94 10.06 19.97
C THR A 246 15.51 9.83 20.43
N ALA A 247 14.91 8.72 20.04
CA ALA A 247 13.68 8.23 20.65
C ALA A 247 13.94 6.88 21.33
N ALA A 248 13.38 6.69 22.50
CA ALA A 248 13.38 5.43 23.22
C ALA A 248 11.95 4.91 23.36
N PHE A 249 11.80 3.60 23.42
CA PHE A 249 10.53 2.93 23.71
C PHE A 249 10.78 1.62 24.44
N THR A 250 9.73 1.06 25.02
CA THR A 250 9.74 -0.25 25.65
C THR A 250 8.96 -1.25 24.80
N CYS A 251 9.53 -2.45 24.62
CA CYS A 251 8.90 -3.60 23.98
C CYS A 251 9.21 -4.85 24.82
N GLU A 252 8.19 -5.65 25.16
CA GLU A 252 8.34 -6.81 26.05
C GLU A 252 9.14 -6.54 27.35
N GLY A 253 8.98 -5.35 27.93
CA GLY A 253 9.71 -4.94 29.14
C GLY A 253 11.20 -4.61 28.95
N ARG A 254 11.70 -4.58 27.71
CA ARG A 254 13.05 -4.11 27.36
C ARG A 254 13.00 -2.75 26.71
N SER A 255 13.96 -1.91 27.09
CA SER A 255 14.13 -0.58 26.48
C SER A 255 14.95 -0.71 25.20
N HIS A 256 14.47 -0.04 24.15
CA HIS A 256 15.11 0.06 22.86
C HIS A 256 15.31 1.53 22.50
N ALA A 257 16.36 1.84 21.74
CA ALA A 257 16.66 3.21 21.33
C ALA A 257 16.85 3.31 19.82
N VAL A 258 16.25 4.34 19.23
CA VAL A 258 16.43 4.73 17.82
C VAL A 258 17.00 6.14 17.75
N GLU A 259 18.06 6.30 16.97
CA GLU A 259 18.82 7.54 16.84
C GLU A 259 18.86 7.96 15.37
N ALA A 260 18.54 9.22 15.12
CA ALA A 260 18.83 9.91 13.88
C ALA A 260 20.23 10.53 13.97
N VAL A 261 21.18 9.94 13.25
CA VAL A 261 22.59 10.33 13.28
C VAL A 261 22.94 11.10 12.00
N PRO A 262 23.36 12.37 12.08
CA PRO A 262 23.80 13.12 10.91
C PRO A 262 25.09 12.56 10.31
N GLU A 263 25.10 12.43 9.00
CA GLU A 263 26.18 11.93 8.14
C GLU A 263 26.44 12.95 7.00
N GLU A 264 27.53 12.79 6.24
CA GLU A 264 27.88 13.73 5.16
C GLU A 264 26.76 13.94 4.13
N ASP A 265 26.00 12.88 3.81
CA ASP A 265 24.95 12.88 2.78
C ASP A 265 23.51 12.83 3.36
N GLY A 266 23.32 13.08 4.65
CA GLY A 266 21.98 13.13 5.27
C GLY A 266 21.92 12.58 6.69
N ILE A 267 20.88 11.80 6.98
CA ILE A 267 20.67 11.19 8.31
C ILE A 267 20.59 9.68 8.15
N ALA A 268 21.50 8.97 8.83
CA ALA A 268 21.42 7.54 9.04
C ALA A 268 20.62 7.24 10.32
N ILE A 269 20.00 6.06 10.39
CA ILE A 269 19.28 5.63 11.58
C ILE A 269 20.04 4.51 12.27
N ARG A 270 20.25 4.64 13.57
CA ARG A 270 20.82 3.59 14.42
C ARG A 270 19.75 3.08 15.38
N PHE A 271 19.49 1.78 15.40
CA PHE A 271 18.53 1.14 16.30
C PHE A 271 19.18 -0.05 16.98
N ASP A 272 19.36 0.01 18.31
CA ASP A 272 20.08 -0.99 19.13
C ASP A 272 21.35 -1.55 18.47
N ASP A 273 22.23 -0.64 18.01
CA ASP A 273 23.50 -0.92 17.32
C ASP A 273 23.41 -1.40 15.85
N ILE A 274 22.21 -1.55 15.29
CA ILE A 274 22.01 -1.84 13.88
C ILE A 274 21.85 -0.53 13.10
N TRP A 275 22.62 -0.39 12.01
CA TRP A 275 22.57 0.77 11.13
C TRP A 275 21.63 0.57 9.94
N TYR A 276 20.87 1.62 9.66
CA TYR A 276 19.96 1.72 8.52
C TYR A 276 20.30 2.98 7.74
N ARG A 277 20.21 2.88 6.42
CA ARG A 277 20.63 3.98 5.53
C ARG A 277 19.83 5.27 5.72
N ASN A 278 18.57 5.14 6.14
CA ASN A 278 17.64 6.22 6.41
C ASN A 278 16.39 5.67 7.11
N VAL A 279 15.44 6.56 7.45
CA VAL A 279 14.17 6.19 8.10
C VAL A 279 13.32 5.20 7.30
N ASP A 280 13.34 5.25 5.96
CA ASP A 280 12.58 4.30 5.14
C ASP A 280 13.18 2.89 5.21
N ASP A 281 14.51 2.80 5.22
CA ASP A 281 15.26 1.54 5.39
C ASP A 281 15.04 0.96 6.79
N PHE A 282 14.94 1.81 7.82
CA PHE A 282 14.56 1.44 9.19
C PHE A 282 13.15 0.85 9.25
N PHE A 283 12.12 1.57 8.80
CA PHE A 283 10.74 1.05 8.83
C PHE A 283 10.56 -0.24 8.03
N ALA A 284 11.34 -0.43 6.95
CA ALA A 284 11.24 -1.62 6.12
C ALA A 284 11.86 -2.88 6.76
N LYS A 285 12.77 -2.74 7.74
CA LYS A 285 13.65 -3.85 8.17
C LYS A 285 13.84 -3.98 9.67
N ALA A 286 13.60 -2.92 10.44
CA ALA A 286 13.91 -2.91 11.85
C ALA A 286 13.06 -3.93 12.62
N LYS A 287 13.73 -4.64 13.53
CA LYS A 287 13.14 -5.72 14.30
C LYS A 287 13.50 -5.62 15.77
N ALA A 288 12.49 -5.70 16.64
CA ALA A 288 12.70 -6.09 18.02
C ALA A 288 12.36 -7.58 18.13
N ASP A 289 13.24 -8.36 18.75
CA ASP A 289 12.98 -9.78 19.05
C ASP A 289 12.65 -10.68 17.85
N GLY A 290 13.20 -10.32 16.69
CA GLY A 290 13.02 -11.06 15.44
C GLY A 290 11.74 -10.70 14.68
N GLU A 291 10.84 -9.93 15.28
CA GLU A 291 9.61 -9.41 14.67
C GLU A 291 9.82 -8.00 14.12
N LEU A 292 9.20 -7.68 12.99
CA LEU A 292 9.29 -6.33 12.42
C LEU A 292 8.58 -5.34 13.34
N LEU A 293 9.19 -4.19 13.64
CA LEU A 293 8.53 -3.18 14.50
C LEU A 293 7.15 -2.80 13.97
N THR A 294 6.98 -2.74 12.64
CA THR A 294 5.70 -2.44 11.99
C THR A 294 4.62 -3.51 12.17
N SER A 295 4.97 -4.76 12.49
CA SER A 295 3.98 -5.81 12.81
C SER A 295 3.56 -5.81 14.28
N ILE A 296 4.39 -5.24 15.16
CA ILE A 296 4.17 -5.18 16.62
C ILE A 296 3.99 -3.74 17.12
N TYR A 297 3.64 -2.80 16.26
CA TYR A 297 3.62 -1.37 16.60
C TYR A 297 2.71 -1.01 17.79
N GLU A 298 1.68 -1.82 18.06
CA GLU A 298 0.75 -1.67 19.20
C GLU A 298 1.37 -2.13 20.54
N GLU A 299 2.49 -2.83 20.48
CA GLU A 299 3.21 -3.40 21.63
C GLU A 299 4.39 -2.51 22.05
N LEU A 300 4.60 -1.37 21.36
CA LEU A 300 5.64 -0.40 21.65
C LEU A 300 5.07 0.74 22.48
N TYR A 301 5.55 0.89 23.72
CA TYR A 301 5.00 1.82 24.70
C TYR A 301 6.11 2.56 25.47
N ASP A 302 5.74 3.43 26.41
CA ASP A 302 6.68 4.26 27.20
C ASP A 302 7.68 5.02 26.31
N TRP A 303 7.15 5.72 25.31
CA TRP A 303 7.95 6.50 24.38
C TRP A 303 8.55 7.74 25.04
N GLU A 304 9.84 7.98 24.79
CA GLU A 304 10.56 9.18 25.21
C GLU A 304 11.34 9.75 24.01
N VAL A 305 11.34 11.07 23.84
CA VAL A 305 12.10 11.75 22.78
C VAL A 305 13.05 12.76 23.40
N ASN A 306 14.29 12.70 22.96
CA ASN A 306 15.33 13.68 23.25
C ASN A 306 15.83 14.24 21.92
N ASP A 307 15.40 15.45 21.58
CA ASP A 307 15.79 16.17 20.36
C ASP A 307 17.06 17.00 20.57
N GLY A 308 17.77 16.80 21.69
CA GLY A 308 18.95 17.57 22.04
C GLY A 308 18.67 19.01 22.44
N THR A 309 17.41 19.43 22.52
CA THR A 309 17.02 20.69 23.14
C THR A 309 16.90 20.48 24.65
N ASP A 310 17.71 21.22 25.40
CA ASP A 310 17.54 21.31 26.84
C ASP A 310 16.18 21.97 27.15
N GLN A 311 15.61 21.64 28.31
CA GLN A 311 14.36 22.25 28.80
C GLN A 311 14.42 23.79 29.00
N ASN A 312 15.51 24.44 28.57
CA ASN A 312 15.78 25.87 28.65
C ASN A 312 16.12 26.54 27.29
N GLY A 313 16.06 25.83 26.16
CA GLY A 313 16.20 26.45 24.83
C GLY A 313 17.58 27.03 24.51
N GLN A 314 18.66 26.43 25.02
CA GLN A 314 20.03 26.74 24.62
C GLN A 314 20.73 25.48 24.11
N GLY A 315 20.80 25.36 22.78
CA GLY A 315 21.55 24.29 22.11
C GLY A 315 22.99 24.19 22.63
N LYS A 316 23.45 22.94 22.81
CA LYS A 316 24.85 22.65 23.15
C LYS A 316 25.76 23.21 22.04
N VAL A 317 26.69 24.07 22.48
CA VAL A 317 27.76 24.70 21.69
C VAL A 317 28.72 23.68 21.12
#